data_AF-A0A7C8J7L2-F1
#
_entry.id   AF-A0A7C8J7L2-F1
#
_cell.length_a   1.000
_cell.length_b   1.000
_cell.length_c   1.000
_cell.angle_alpha   90.00
_cell.angle_beta   90.00
_cell.angle_gamma   90.00
#
_symmetry.space_group_name_H-M   'P 1'
#
loop_
_entity.id
_entity.type
_entity.pdbx_description
1 polymer ?
#
loop_
_entity_poly.entity_id
_entity_poly.type
_entity_poly.pdbx_seq_one_letter_code
_entity_poly.pdbx_strand_id
1 'polypeptide(L)'
;MTDVYMENMTRLPSETFRLNQQFDLMTKNMGYILHQSLKLPPAPRIADIGTGTARFIICLHPEIQDAVFEGLDISDALFPSRDALPAGATLSLHDLKQPFPEHMHEKYDLAHLRLLVSGMRPDDWAPAVRNVFRILRPGGYIQWEECEFLNAEWHKSRPDSRFETAKTVADAFADALRQQFQHGWNTLPDQMREAGFTSVFSDVVSSNRFPETTADMTASILSLHLTWARMMTARGVSGPLFGDHVDDLEKVVHEEIKSGGYFKFNIHVAGGAQVNPILVISHELPNLIQAPVASHGIQRVSTETKTRLEKPVQPTDMFNGLLTLREADPGKLSEREMIAALFINIIAGNDVLAVTLRSFLYYVARTPHVEKKLRTGFAAQAEAYKLSEAITYSTLAKLRYPDIFGEDVETFRLERWLEGSEGGFGTGPRTCLGRNIVMMQVFKFTSDFYRHFTTELVGPKKDWSL
;
A
#
# COMPACT_ATOMS: atom_id res chain seq x y z
N MET A 1 -20.75 18.55 -6.49
CA MET A 1 -19.96 18.52 -5.24
C MET A 1 -19.25 19.86 -5.12
N THR A 2 -19.09 20.41 -3.92
CA THR A 2 -18.45 21.72 -3.74
C THR A 2 -16.95 21.59 -4.01
N ASP A 3 -16.43 22.43 -4.90
CA ASP A 3 -15.02 22.49 -5.24
C ASP A 3 -14.27 23.31 -4.19
N VAL A 4 -13.79 22.62 -3.15
CA VAL A 4 -13.10 23.21 -2.00
C VAL A 4 -11.86 24.03 -2.42
N TYR A 5 -11.21 23.64 -3.52
CA TYR A 5 -10.05 24.37 -4.04
C TYR A 5 -10.43 25.82 -4.40
N MET A 6 -11.56 26.00 -5.08
CA MET A 6 -12.03 27.33 -5.51
C MET A 6 -12.50 28.22 -4.35
N GLU A 7 -12.60 27.69 -3.12
CA GLU A 7 -12.85 28.50 -1.93
C GLU A 7 -11.65 29.40 -1.60
N ASN A 8 -10.42 28.94 -1.85
CA ASN A 8 -9.19 29.67 -1.46
C ASN A 8 -8.18 29.85 -2.61
N MET A 9 -8.45 29.30 -3.78
CA MET A 9 -7.50 29.26 -4.89
C MET A 9 -8.17 29.69 -6.20
N THR A 10 -7.37 29.99 -7.21
CA THR A 10 -7.84 30.36 -8.54
C THR A 10 -7.26 29.43 -9.60
N ARG A 11 -7.97 29.28 -10.72
CA ARG A 11 -7.51 28.55 -11.91
C ARG A 11 -7.38 29.51 -13.09
N LEU A 12 -6.50 30.49 -12.95
CA LEU A 12 -6.25 31.47 -14.01
C LEU A 12 -5.09 31.00 -14.89
N PRO A 13 -5.17 31.16 -16.22
CA PRO A 13 -4.05 30.82 -17.12
C PRO A 13 -2.74 31.53 -16.77
N SER A 14 -2.80 32.69 -16.10
CA SER A 14 -1.64 33.42 -15.58
C SER A 14 -0.84 32.62 -14.53
N GLU A 15 -1.46 31.66 -13.85
CA GLU A 15 -0.82 30.82 -12.84
C GLU A 15 0.09 29.74 -13.44
N THR A 16 -0.05 29.43 -14.73
CA THR A 16 0.69 28.34 -15.40
C THR A 16 2.19 28.44 -15.20
N PHE A 17 2.76 29.65 -15.34
CA PHE A 17 4.19 29.86 -15.17
C PHE A 17 4.64 29.56 -13.73
N ARG A 18 3.92 30.11 -12.73
CA ARG A 18 4.22 29.93 -11.31
C ARG A 18 4.11 28.46 -10.91
N LEU A 19 3.07 27.76 -11.35
CA LEU A 19 2.85 26.33 -11.08
C LEU A 19 3.95 25.46 -11.70
N ASN A 20 4.33 25.72 -12.96
CA ASN A 20 5.42 25.01 -13.60
C ASN A 20 6.76 25.25 -12.88
N GLN A 21 7.04 26.50 -12.51
CA GLN A 21 8.24 26.83 -11.74
C GLN A 21 8.24 26.15 -10.36
N GLN A 22 7.11 26.13 -9.66
CA GLN A 22 6.96 25.44 -8.37
C GLN A 22 7.26 23.94 -8.51
N PHE A 23 6.71 23.29 -9.55
CA PHE A 23 7.00 21.89 -9.86
C PHE A 23 8.49 21.65 -10.10
N ASP A 24 9.13 22.50 -10.92
CA ASP A 24 10.54 22.36 -11.29
C ASP A 24 11.45 22.55 -10.06
N LEU A 25 11.18 23.55 -9.22
CA LEU A 25 11.94 23.81 -8.00
C LEU A 25 11.78 22.69 -6.97
N MET A 26 10.58 22.14 -6.81
CA MET A 26 10.36 20.99 -5.93
C MET A 26 11.10 19.76 -6.44
N THR A 27 10.95 19.44 -7.72
CA THR A 27 11.65 18.32 -8.38
C THR A 27 13.16 18.46 -8.24
N LYS A 28 13.71 19.67 -8.44
CA LYS A 28 15.13 19.94 -8.23
C LYS A 28 15.56 19.66 -6.79
N ASN A 29 14.80 20.12 -5.79
CA ASN A 29 15.13 19.86 -4.38
C ASN A 29 15.02 18.38 -4.00
N MET A 30 13.98 17.68 -4.45
CA MET A 30 13.86 16.22 -4.27
C MET A 30 15.02 15.47 -4.95
N GLY A 31 15.47 15.97 -6.11
CA GLY A 31 16.57 15.38 -6.88
C GLY A 31 16.13 14.25 -7.81
N TYR A 32 14.82 14.07 -7.98
CA TYR A 32 14.22 13.05 -8.84
C TYR A 32 12.79 13.45 -9.23
N ILE A 33 12.32 12.97 -10.38
CA ILE A 33 10.89 12.98 -10.74
C ILE A 33 10.20 11.74 -10.16
N LEU A 34 10.81 10.57 -10.35
CA LEU A 34 10.36 9.29 -9.80
C LEU A 34 11.31 8.81 -8.71
N HIS A 35 10.77 8.43 -7.57
CA HIS A 35 11.57 7.89 -6.47
C HIS A 35 12.26 6.59 -6.89
N GLN A 36 13.52 6.42 -6.47
CA GLN A 36 14.39 5.30 -6.87
C GLN A 36 13.87 3.89 -6.54
N SER A 37 12.96 3.78 -5.57
CA SER A 37 12.31 2.51 -5.19
C SER A 37 11.31 2.02 -6.22
N LEU A 38 10.82 2.89 -7.11
CA LEU A 38 9.84 2.53 -8.14
C LEU A 38 10.53 1.71 -9.24
N LYS A 39 9.96 0.54 -9.55
CA LYS A 39 10.47 -0.37 -10.59
C LYS A 39 9.40 -0.54 -11.67
N LEU A 40 9.39 0.37 -12.63
CA LEU A 40 8.41 0.39 -13.71
C LEU A 40 8.82 -0.54 -14.86
N PRO A 41 7.87 -1.12 -15.60
CA PRO A 41 8.16 -1.83 -16.85
C PRO A 41 8.68 -0.87 -17.93
N PRO A 42 9.27 -1.36 -19.04
CA PRO A 42 9.84 -0.52 -20.09
C PRO A 42 8.88 0.47 -20.75
N ALA A 43 7.60 0.08 -20.93
CA ALA A 43 6.55 0.91 -21.53
C ALA A 43 5.39 1.05 -20.53
N PRO A 44 5.54 1.86 -19.47
CA PRO A 44 4.56 1.93 -18.40
C PRO A 44 3.35 2.78 -18.78
N ARG A 45 2.17 2.41 -18.27
CA ARG A 45 0.97 3.25 -18.27
C ARG A 45 0.94 4.08 -17.00
N ILE A 46 0.99 5.40 -17.14
CA ILE A 46 1.14 6.34 -16.02
C ILE A 46 -0.07 7.25 -15.95
N ALA A 47 -0.74 7.27 -14.79
CA ALA A 47 -1.75 8.25 -14.45
C ALA A 47 -1.11 9.41 -13.68
N ASP A 48 -1.38 10.64 -14.10
CA ASP A 48 -1.03 11.86 -13.35
C ASP A 48 -2.33 12.50 -12.86
N ILE A 49 -2.62 12.39 -11.56
CA ILE A 49 -3.91 12.80 -10.98
C ILE A 49 -3.75 14.13 -10.26
N GLY A 50 -4.60 15.09 -10.59
CA GLY A 50 -4.34 16.51 -10.33
C GLY A 50 -3.33 17.09 -11.30
N THR A 51 -3.40 16.71 -12.58
CA THR A 51 -2.35 16.99 -13.57
C THR A 51 -2.15 18.49 -13.82
N GLY A 52 -3.17 19.33 -13.61
CA GLY A 52 -3.10 20.77 -13.84
C GLY A 52 -2.51 21.12 -15.21
N THR A 53 -1.31 21.68 -15.22
CA THR A 53 -0.57 22.08 -16.42
C THR A 53 0.10 20.91 -17.16
N ALA A 54 -0.10 19.67 -16.69
CA ALA A 54 0.56 18.45 -17.14
C ALA A 54 2.09 18.50 -17.06
N ARG A 55 2.64 19.31 -16.16
CA ARG A 55 4.09 19.51 -16.03
C ARG A 55 4.83 18.22 -15.71
N PHE A 56 4.26 17.35 -14.87
CA PHE A 56 4.81 16.04 -14.57
C PHE A 56 4.97 15.18 -15.83
N ILE A 57 3.92 15.07 -16.65
CA ILE A 57 3.94 14.32 -17.91
C ILE A 57 5.01 14.87 -18.86
N ILE A 58 5.05 16.20 -19.03
CA ILE A 58 6.00 16.88 -19.92
C ILE A 58 7.45 16.65 -19.48
N CYS A 59 7.72 16.69 -18.18
CA CYS A 59 9.06 16.49 -17.63
C CYS A 59 9.50 15.03 -17.61
N LEU A 60 8.57 14.08 -17.41
CA LEU A 60 8.89 12.66 -17.31
C LEU A 60 9.05 11.98 -18.68
N HIS A 61 8.29 12.41 -19.70
CA HIS A 61 8.33 11.79 -21.03
C HIS A 61 9.74 11.66 -21.65
N PRO A 62 10.64 12.67 -21.55
CA PRO A 62 12.02 12.53 -22.04
C PRO A 62 12.81 11.40 -21.38
N GLU A 63 12.47 11.02 -20.13
CA GLU A 63 13.13 9.93 -19.40
C GLU A 63 12.53 8.55 -19.74
N ILE A 64 11.25 8.50 -20.14
CA ILE A 64 10.53 7.26 -20.48
C ILE A 64 9.62 7.49 -21.69
N GLN A 65 10.21 7.49 -22.89
CA GLN A 65 9.52 7.85 -24.14
C GLN A 65 8.40 6.88 -24.55
N ASP A 66 8.51 5.61 -24.15
CA ASP A 66 7.51 4.57 -24.46
C ASP A 66 6.34 4.55 -23.46
N ALA A 67 6.31 5.47 -22.48
CA ALA A 67 5.24 5.54 -21.51
C ALA A 67 3.93 6.07 -22.13
N VAL A 68 2.81 5.49 -21.70
CA VAL A 68 1.47 5.96 -22.05
C VAL A 68 0.93 6.81 -20.92
N PHE A 69 0.78 8.11 -21.15
CA PHE A 69 0.37 9.07 -20.14
C PHE A 69 -1.13 9.41 -20.21
N GLU A 70 -1.77 9.44 -19.03
CA GLU A 70 -3.15 9.90 -18.86
C GLU A 70 -3.20 10.88 -17.68
N GLY A 71 -3.36 12.16 -17.99
CA GLY A 71 -3.53 13.23 -17.02
C GLY A 71 -5.00 13.42 -16.66
N LEU A 72 -5.28 13.53 -15.37
CA LEU A 72 -6.62 13.64 -14.81
C LEU A 72 -6.67 14.86 -13.91
N ASP A 73 -7.69 15.69 -14.04
CA ASP A 73 -7.91 16.83 -13.14
C ASP A 73 -9.41 17.08 -12.96
N ILE A 74 -9.79 17.72 -11.86
CA ILE A 74 -11.18 18.13 -11.66
C ILE A 74 -11.60 19.25 -12.62
N SER A 75 -10.62 19.95 -13.22
CA SER A 75 -10.83 21.10 -14.10
C SER A 75 -9.86 21.10 -15.29
N ASP A 76 -10.34 21.52 -16.46
CA ASP A 76 -9.55 21.66 -17.70
C ASP A 76 -8.93 23.06 -17.88
N ALA A 77 -9.29 24.02 -17.03
CA ALA A 77 -8.84 25.42 -17.11
C ALA A 77 -7.32 25.64 -17.22
N LEU A 78 -6.50 24.69 -16.75
CA LEU A 78 -5.04 24.76 -16.81
C LEU A 78 -4.43 23.74 -17.78
N PHE A 79 -5.25 22.96 -18.49
CA PHE A 79 -4.74 22.00 -19.47
C PHE A 79 -3.94 22.72 -20.56
N PRO A 80 -2.73 22.24 -20.87
CA PRO A 80 -1.97 22.78 -21.98
C PRO A 80 -2.63 22.44 -23.32
N SER A 81 -2.23 23.15 -24.37
CA SER A 81 -2.64 22.81 -25.73
C SER A 81 -2.12 21.43 -26.14
N ARG A 82 -2.77 20.81 -27.13
CA ARG A 82 -2.36 19.49 -27.64
C ARG A 82 -0.90 19.46 -28.10
N ASP A 83 -0.43 20.55 -28.71
CA ASP A 83 0.94 20.66 -29.25
C ASP A 83 2.02 20.73 -28.17
N ALA A 84 1.65 21.10 -26.94
CA ALA A 84 2.56 21.12 -25.80
C ALA A 84 2.68 19.76 -25.08
N LEU A 85 1.84 18.79 -25.43
CA LEU A 85 1.85 17.45 -24.83
C LEU A 85 2.69 16.47 -25.66
N PRO A 86 3.35 15.50 -25.02
CA PRO A 86 3.96 14.39 -25.73
C PRO A 86 2.96 13.59 -26.58
N ALA A 87 3.46 12.98 -27.66
CA ALA A 87 2.64 12.14 -28.52
C ALA A 87 2.01 10.99 -27.72
N GLY A 88 0.70 10.80 -27.88
CA GLY A 88 -0.04 9.73 -27.18
C GLY A 88 -0.43 10.03 -25.73
N ALA A 89 0.05 11.12 -25.11
CA ALA A 89 -0.49 11.58 -23.83
C ALA A 89 -1.97 11.96 -23.98
N THR A 90 -2.79 11.84 -22.95
CA THR A 90 -4.20 12.24 -22.96
C THR A 90 -4.55 12.98 -21.68
N LEU A 91 -5.46 13.95 -21.75
CA LEU A 91 -5.97 14.68 -20.58
C LEU A 91 -7.48 14.51 -20.49
N SER A 92 -8.00 14.30 -19.29
CA SER A 92 -9.45 14.14 -19.07
C SER A 92 -9.87 14.63 -17.69
N LEU A 93 -11.18 14.87 -17.53
CA LEU A 93 -11.74 15.35 -16.27
C LEU A 93 -12.06 14.20 -15.32
N HIS A 94 -11.56 14.26 -14.08
CA HIS A 94 -11.97 13.36 -13.01
C HIS A 94 -11.70 13.98 -11.64
N ASP A 95 -12.66 13.87 -10.73
CA ASP A 95 -12.48 14.22 -9.31
C ASP A 95 -11.91 13.02 -8.56
N LEU A 96 -10.66 13.12 -8.08
CA LEU A 96 -9.97 12.11 -7.29
C LEU A 96 -10.81 11.59 -6.10
N LYS A 97 -11.67 12.43 -5.54
CA LYS A 97 -12.53 12.07 -4.40
C LYS A 97 -13.66 11.12 -4.81
N GLN A 98 -13.99 11.04 -6.10
CA GLN A 98 -14.96 10.09 -6.64
C GLN A 98 -14.31 8.77 -7.06
N PRO A 99 -15.04 7.65 -6.95
CA PRO A 99 -14.62 6.39 -7.55
C PRO A 99 -14.31 6.56 -9.04
N PHE A 100 -13.16 6.05 -9.49
CA PHE A 100 -12.82 6.03 -10.90
C PHE A 100 -13.75 5.10 -11.69
N PRO A 101 -14.07 5.42 -12.95
CA PRO A 101 -14.80 4.53 -13.85
C PRO A 101 -14.17 3.14 -13.95
N GLU A 102 -14.99 2.09 -14.09
CA GLU A 102 -14.52 0.69 -14.13
C GLU A 102 -13.46 0.41 -15.21
N HIS A 103 -13.54 1.09 -16.36
CA HIS A 103 -12.57 0.91 -17.45
C HIS A 103 -11.15 1.41 -17.11
N MET A 104 -10.98 2.13 -16.01
CA MET A 104 -9.69 2.59 -15.49
C MET A 104 -9.13 1.68 -14.40
N HIS A 105 -9.92 0.71 -13.90
CA HIS A 105 -9.48 -0.20 -12.85
C HIS A 105 -8.37 -1.13 -13.34
N GLU A 106 -7.40 -1.41 -12.48
CA GLU A 106 -6.25 -2.29 -12.76
C GLU A 106 -5.45 -1.97 -14.04
N LYS A 107 -5.40 -0.69 -14.46
CA LYS A 107 -4.85 -0.28 -15.76
C LYS A 107 -3.45 0.33 -15.68
N TYR A 108 -3.09 0.93 -14.55
CA TYR A 108 -1.87 1.77 -14.44
C TYR A 108 -0.74 1.07 -13.70
N ASP A 109 0.47 1.31 -14.20
CA ASP A 109 1.75 0.91 -13.60
C ASP A 109 2.20 1.89 -12.52
N LEU A 110 1.84 3.16 -12.68
CA LEU A 110 2.10 4.24 -11.75
C LEU A 110 0.91 5.20 -11.71
N ALA A 111 0.54 5.63 -10.51
CA ALA A 111 -0.27 6.81 -10.27
C ALA A 111 0.57 7.84 -9.51
N HIS A 112 0.75 9.01 -10.10
CA HIS A 112 1.45 10.15 -9.53
C HIS A 112 0.45 11.23 -9.10
N LEU A 113 0.67 11.83 -7.93
CA LEU A 113 -0.13 12.91 -7.38
C LEU A 113 0.79 13.92 -6.68
N ARG A 114 0.49 15.21 -6.81
CA ARG A 114 1.32 16.26 -6.19
C ARG A 114 0.49 17.47 -5.77
N LEU A 115 0.73 17.97 -4.56
CA LEU A 115 0.21 19.24 -4.04
C LEU A 115 -1.32 19.40 -4.12
N LEU A 116 -2.04 18.37 -3.70
CA LEU A 116 -3.50 18.38 -3.67
C LEU A 116 -4.06 18.94 -2.36
N VAL A 117 -3.22 19.18 -1.36
CA VAL A 117 -3.62 19.59 0.00
C VAL A 117 -4.64 20.73 0.04
N SER A 118 -4.51 21.76 -0.80
CA SER A 118 -5.45 22.90 -0.82
C SER A 118 -6.88 22.54 -1.23
N GLY A 119 -7.08 21.44 -1.97
CA GLY A 119 -8.39 20.94 -2.40
C GLY A 119 -8.95 19.78 -1.57
N MET A 120 -8.22 19.36 -0.53
CA MET A 120 -8.51 18.14 0.25
C MET A 120 -8.85 18.49 1.70
N ARG A 121 -9.98 17.99 2.20
CA ARG A 121 -10.35 18.01 3.62
C ARG A 121 -9.76 16.80 4.35
N PRO A 122 -9.71 16.80 5.70
CA PRO A 122 -9.16 15.69 6.48
C PRO A 122 -9.75 14.33 6.09
N ASP A 123 -11.06 14.28 5.85
CA ASP A 123 -11.79 13.05 5.52
C ASP A 123 -11.64 12.60 4.05
N ASP A 124 -11.07 13.43 3.17
CA ASP A 124 -10.95 13.14 1.74
C ASP A 124 -9.75 12.23 1.42
N TRP A 125 -8.70 12.25 2.26
CA TRP A 125 -7.43 11.58 1.98
C TRP A 125 -7.53 10.06 1.90
N ALA A 126 -8.10 9.40 2.92
CA ALA A 126 -8.21 7.94 2.93
C ALA A 126 -9.10 7.39 1.79
N PRO A 127 -10.28 7.98 1.47
CA PRO A 127 -11.02 7.64 0.26
C PRO A 127 -10.21 7.83 -1.03
N ALA A 128 -9.48 8.94 -1.17
CA ALA A 128 -8.66 9.20 -2.35
C ALA A 128 -7.57 8.13 -2.54
N VAL A 129 -6.85 7.77 -1.48
CA VAL A 129 -5.86 6.68 -1.53
C VAL A 129 -6.51 5.35 -1.98
N ARG A 130 -7.72 5.03 -1.49
CA ARG A 130 -8.46 3.84 -1.94
C ARG A 130 -8.91 3.91 -3.40
N ASN A 131 -9.29 5.09 -3.89
CA ASN A 131 -9.63 5.29 -5.29
C ASN A 131 -8.42 5.05 -6.19
N VAL A 132 -7.24 5.56 -5.81
CA VAL A 132 -5.99 5.33 -6.53
C VAL A 132 -5.58 3.86 -6.49
N PHE A 133 -5.72 3.20 -5.35
CA PHE A 133 -5.48 1.76 -5.24
C PHE A 133 -6.27 1.00 -6.32
N ARG A 134 -7.55 1.30 -6.55
CA ARG A 134 -8.38 0.56 -7.53
C ARG A 134 -7.92 0.67 -8.99
N ILE A 135 -7.26 1.77 -9.38
CA ILE A 135 -6.83 1.96 -10.78
C ILE A 135 -5.48 1.31 -11.08
N LEU A 136 -4.68 1.01 -10.05
CA LEU A 136 -3.38 0.38 -10.22
C LEU A 136 -3.53 -1.11 -10.51
N ARG A 137 -2.75 -1.62 -11.45
CA ARG A 137 -2.63 -3.08 -11.63
C ARG A 137 -1.94 -3.71 -10.41
N PRO A 138 -2.10 -5.01 -10.14
CA PRO A 138 -1.29 -5.72 -9.15
C PRO A 138 0.21 -5.45 -9.34
N GLY A 139 0.89 -4.99 -8.29
CA GLY A 139 2.30 -4.57 -8.34
C GLY A 139 2.58 -3.20 -8.96
N GLY A 140 1.57 -2.45 -9.41
CA GLY A 140 1.70 -1.04 -9.79
C GLY A 140 1.97 -0.14 -8.58
N TYR A 141 2.41 1.09 -8.80
CA TYR A 141 2.88 1.98 -7.74
C TYR A 141 2.03 3.24 -7.58
N ILE A 142 1.98 3.76 -6.36
CA ILE A 142 1.58 5.14 -6.07
C ILE A 142 2.81 5.94 -5.64
N GLN A 143 2.92 7.17 -6.12
CA GLN A 143 3.82 8.20 -5.58
C GLN A 143 3.01 9.48 -5.37
N TRP A 144 3.07 10.04 -4.17
CA TRP A 144 2.32 11.22 -3.78
C TRP A 144 3.22 12.19 -3.01
N GLU A 145 3.38 13.42 -3.52
CA GLU A 145 4.13 14.47 -2.82
C GLU A 145 3.25 15.59 -2.26
N GLU A 146 3.51 15.95 -1.01
CA GLU A 146 2.83 17.03 -0.28
C GLU A 146 3.82 17.83 0.57
N CYS A 147 3.43 19.02 1.01
CA CYS A 147 4.30 19.92 1.78
C CYS A 147 3.77 20.18 3.19
N GLU A 148 4.70 20.28 4.14
CA GLU A 148 4.44 20.68 5.52
C GLU A 148 4.48 22.22 5.64
N PHE A 149 3.39 22.90 5.29
CA PHE A 149 3.37 24.37 5.29
C PHE A 149 3.24 25.02 6.67
N LEU A 150 2.53 24.40 7.62
CA LEU A 150 2.25 25.01 8.93
C LEU A 150 3.48 25.21 9.81
N ASN A 151 4.52 24.40 9.61
CA ASN A 151 5.76 24.45 10.38
C ASN A 151 6.92 25.08 9.59
N ALA A 152 6.60 25.91 8.58
CA ALA A 152 7.61 26.62 7.80
C ALA A 152 8.51 27.51 8.69
N GLU A 153 9.82 27.35 8.55
CA GLU A 153 10.82 28.10 9.31
C GLU A 153 11.31 29.31 8.50
N TRP A 154 11.28 30.50 9.11
CA TRP A 154 11.74 31.74 8.50
C TRP A 154 13.20 32.05 8.86
N HIS A 155 13.98 32.45 7.86
CA HIS A 155 15.41 32.66 8.00
C HIS A 155 15.89 33.90 7.24
N LYS A 156 17.06 34.39 7.66
CA LYS A 156 17.79 35.48 7.04
C LYS A 156 19.07 34.93 6.44
N SER A 157 19.30 35.13 5.15
CA SER A 157 20.58 34.76 4.53
C SER A 157 21.70 35.75 4.87
N ARG A 158 21.35 36.97 5.29
CA ARG A 158 22.28 38.00 5.79
C ARG A 158 21.71 38.70 7.03
N PRO A 159 22.53 39.25 7.94
CA PRO A 159 22.03 39.89 9.16
C PRO A 159 21.02 41.03 8.93
N ASP A 160 21.15 41.74 7.81
CA ASP A 160 20.31 42.87 7.40
C ASP A 160 19.07 42.45 6.58
N SER A 161 18.91 41.16 6.27
CA SER A 161 17.72 40.66 5.58
C SER A 161 16.46 40.91 6.40
N ARG A 162 15.34 41.07 5.71
CA ARG A 162 14.00 41.29 6.27
C ARG A 162 13.04 40.25 5.71
N PHE A 163 11.99 39.92 6.45
CA PHE A 163 10.93 38.99 6.02
C PHE A 163 9.59 39.22 6.73
N GLU A 164 9.48 40.29 7.53
CA GLU A 164 8.38 40.49 8.45
C GLU A 164 7.02 40.62 7.72
N THR A 165 6.99 41.28 6.56
CA THR A 165 5.80 41.41 5.72
C THR A 165 5.47 40.09 5.02
N ALA A 166 6.48 39.45 4.43
CA ALA A 166 6.36 38.15 3.77
C ALA A 166 5.82 37.08 4.73
N LYS A 167 6.33 37.05 5.96
CA LYS A 167 5.85 36.17 7.03
C LYS A 167 4.40 36.47 7.37
N THR A 168 4.03 37.73 7.53
CA THR A 168 2.64 38.11 7.85
C THR A 168 1.66 37.64 6.75
N VAL A 169 2.04 37.79 5.48
CA VAL A 169 1.24 37.30 4.34
C VAL A 169 1.13 35.77 4.35
N ALA A 170 2.23 35.06 4.59
CA ALA A 170 2.25 33.60 4.63
C ALA A 170 1.47 33.03 5.82
N ASP A 171 1.62 33.61 7.01
CA ASP A 171 0.90 33.19 8.22
C ASP A 171 -0.62 33.34 8.01
N ALA A 172 -1.07 34.45 7.41
CA ALA A 172 -2.49 34.65 7.14
C ALA A 172 -3.06 33.63 6.16
N PHE A 173 -2.31 33.27 5.12
CA PHE A 173 -2.71 32.21 4.19
C PHE A 173 -2.73 30.83 4.87
N ALA A 174 -1.68 30.51 5.63
CA ALA A 174 -1.58 29.27 6.38
C ALA A 174 -2.72 29.12 7.40
N ASP A 175 -3.14 30.22 8.03
CA ASP A 175 -4.27 30.25 8.95
C ASP A 175 -5.61 30.04 8.23
N ALA A 176 -5.78 30.63 7.03
CA ALA A 176 -6.98 30.45 6.22
C ALA A 176 -7.16 29.00 5.72
N LEU A 177 -6.05 28.30 5.44
CA LEU A 177 -6.05 26.88 5.03
C LEU A 177 -5.61 25.93 6.14
N ARG A 178 -5.69 26.35 7.41
CA ARG A 178 -5.17 25.56 8.53
C ARG A 178 -5.77 24.15 8.60
N GLN A 179 -7.06 24.00 8.31
CA GLN A 179 -7.73 22.69 8.32
C GLN A 179 -7.15 21.74 7.24
N GLN A 180 -6.80 22.28 6.07
CA GLN A 180 -6.21 21.53 4.97
C GLN A 180 -4.75 21.15 5.29
N PHE A 181 -3.94 22.11 5.75
CA PHE A 181 -2.49 21.92 5.92
C PHE A 181 -2.09 21.05 7.13
N GLN A 182 -3.05 20.62 7.95
CA GLN A 182 -2.82 19.68 9.06
C GLN A 182 -2.71 18.21 8.63
N HIS A 183 -3.09 17.88 7.40
CA HIS A 183 -3.22 16.50 6.92
C HIS A 183 -2.55 16.28 5.56
N GLY A 184 -2.47 15.02 5.13
CA GLY A 184 -1.84 14.61 3.88
C GLY A 184 -0.41 14.18 4.11
N TRP A 185 0.51 15.15 4.21
CA TRP A 185 1.96 14.91 4.33
C TRP A 185 2.33 13.96 5.48
N ASN A 186 1.58 14.00 6.59
CA ASN A 186 1.78 13.18 7.80
C ASN A 186 0.93 11.91 7.84
N THR A 187 -0.18 11.84 7.10
CA THR A 187 -1.15 10.71 7.17
C THR A 187 -1.04 9.74 6.02
N LEU A 188 -0.49 10.15 4.87
CA LEU A 188 -0.45 9.36 3.64
C LEU A 188 0.16 7.97 3.82
N PRO A 189 1.33 7.78 4.49
CA PRO A 189 1.92 6.45 4.63
C PRO A 189 1.01 5.45 5.36
N ASP A 190 0.33 5.89 6.42
CA ASP A 190 -0.58 5.02 7.18
C ASP A 190 -1.86 4.73 6.39
N GLN A 191 -2.42 5.74 5.73
CA GLN A 191 -3.57 5.56 4.85
C GLN A 191 -3.27 4.62 3.66
N MET A 192 -2.03 4.66 3.13
CA MET A 192 -1.57 3.70 2.12
C MET A 192 -1.55 2.27 2.68
N ARG A 193 -1.00 2.06 3.87
CA ARG A 193 -1.00 0.73 4.53
C ARG A 193 -2.42 0.22 4.77
N GLU A 194 -3.30 1.08 5.28
CA GLU A 194 -4.71 0.75 5.53
C GLU A 194 -5.48 0.43 4.24
N ALA A 195 -5.18 1.12 3.14
CA ALA A 195 -5.75 0.83 1.83
C ALA A 195 -5.21 -0.46 1.21
N GLY A 196 -4.16 -1.05 1.78
CA GLY A 196 -3.57 -2.31 1.35
C GLY A 196 -2.35 -2.15 0.45
N PHE A 197 -1.69 -0.99 0.40
CA PHE A 197 -0.38 -0.88 -0.25
C PHE A 197 0.70 -1.63 0.55
N THR A 198 1.64 -2.24 -0.17
CA THR A 198 2.84 -2.90 0.37
C THR A 198 4.09 -2.11 0.05
N SER A 199 5.20 -2.43 0.71
CA SER A 199 6.49 -1.74 0.51
C SER A 199 6.37 -0.22 0.63
N VAL A 200 5.51 0.24 1.54
CA VAL A 200 5.25 1.67 1.74
C VAL A 200 6.53 2.36 2.21
N PHE A 201 6.94 3.39 1.49
CA PHE A 201 8.12 4.19 1.78
C PHE A 201 7.73 5.65 2.02
N SER A 202 8.64 6.37 2.67
CA SER A 202 8.53 7.80 2.87
C SER A 202 9.90 8.44 2.74
N ASP A 203 9.96 9.58 2.09
CA ASP A 203 11.14 10.43 1.98
C ASP A 203 10.76 11.86 2.37
N VAL A 204 11.69 12.60 2.96
CA VAL A 204 11.47 13.96 3.43
C VAL A 204 12.65 14.82 3.01
N VAL A 205 12.37 15.86 2.23
CA VAL A 205 13.39 16.72 1.64
C VAL A 205 13.08 18.17 1.95
N SER A 206 14.10 18.93 2.37
CA SER A 206 13.93 20.37 2.59
C SER A 206 13.72 21.11 1.26
N SER A 207 12.80 22.07 1.25
CA SER A 207 12.55 22.96 0.11
C SER A 207 13.73 23.89 -0.24
N ASN A 208 14.75 23.94 0.62
CA ASN A 208 16.00 24.68 0.39
C ASN A 208 17.24 23.77 0.31
N ARG A 209 17.09 22.47 0.02
CA ARG A 209 18.21 21.51 -0.10
C ARG A 209 19.32 22.07 -1.00
N PHE A 210 18.93 22.75 -2.09
CA PHE A 210 19.84 23.50 -2.95
C PHE A 210 19.71 25.00 -2.68
N PRO A 211 20.73 25.67 -2.11
CA PRO A 211 20.65 27.08 -1.73
C PRO A 211 20.21 28.01 -2.86
N GLU A 212 20.60 27.73 -4.11
CA GLU A 212 20.24 28.54 -5.26
C GLU A 212 18.74 28.51 -5.60
N THR A 213 17.99 27.54 -5.08
CA THR A 213 16.52 27.45 -5.29
C THR A 213 15.72 28.24 -4.27
N THR A 214 16.35 28.67 -3.17
CA THR A 214 15.67 29.17 -1.96
C THR A 214 14.83 30.41 -2.23
N ALA A 215 15.41 31.40 -2.92
CA ALA A 215 14.75 32.67 -3.20
C ALA A 215 13.57 32.48 -4.16
N ASP A 216 13.77 31.69 -5.22
CA ASP A 216 12.74 31.41 -6.23
C ASP A 216 11.59 30.57 -5.64
N MET A 217 11.91 29.60 -4.78
CA MET A 217 10.89 28.81 -4.07
C MET A 217 10.04 29.70 -3.16
N THR A 218 10.70 30.57 -2.38
CA THR A 218 10.02 31.53 -1.51
C THR A 218 9.12 32.47 -2.31
N ALA A 219 9.64 33.03 -3.41
CA ALA A 219 8.88 33.94 -4.28
C ALA A 219 7.69 33.23 -4.94
N SER A 220 7.86 32.01 -5.44
CA SER A 220 6.81 31.22 -6.08
C SER A 220 5.64 30.94 -5.13
N ILE A 221 5.91 30.59 -3.87
CA ILE A 221 4.87 30.34 -2.88
C ILE A 221 4.23 31.65 -2.38
N LEU A 222 4.99 32.73 -2.18
CA LEU A 222 4.41 34.01 -1.77
C LEU A 222 3.56 34.66 -2.86
N SER A 223 3.91 34.44 -4.13
CA SER A 223 3.07 34.85 -5.27
C SER A 223 1.68 34.19 -5.21
N LEU A 224 1.60 32.93 -4.78
CA LEU A 224 0.32 32.27 -4.52
C LEU A 224 -0.44 32.96 -3.37
N HIS A 225 0.22 33.25 -2.24
CA HIS A 225 -0.42 33.91 -1.11
C HIS A 225 -0.96 35.31 -1.46
N LEU A 226 -0.22 36.07 -2.26
CA LEU A 226 -0.65 37.38 -2.74
C LEU A 226 -1.83 37.27 -3.73
N THR A 227 -1.84 36.24 -4.58
CA THR A 227 -2.97 35.95 -5.48
C THR A 227 -4.24 35.60 -4.67
N TRP A 228 -4.10 34.83 -3.59
CA TRP A 228 -5.19 34.60 -2.64
C TRP A 228 -5.66 35.91 -1.99
N ALA A 229 -4.75 36.77 -1.52
CA ALA A 229 -5.12 38.06 -0.93
C ALA A 229 -5.91 38.95 -1.89
N ARG A 230 -5.51 39.00 -3.17
CA ARG A 230 -6.26 39.69 -4.24
C ARG A 230 -7.64 39.07 -4.45
N MET A 231 -7.73 37.74 -4.48
CA MET A 231 -9.00 37.04 -4.62
C MET A 231 -9.95 37.37 -3.45
N MET A 232 -9.46 37.37 -2.21
CA MET A 232 -10.25 37.71 -1.03
C MET A 232 -10.69 39.17 -1.04
N THR A 233 -9.82 40.07 -1.48
CA THR A 233 -10.15 41.50 -1.70
C THR A 233 -11.28 41.65 -2.72
N ALA A 234 -11.20 40.96 -3.86
CA ALA A 234 -12.25 40.96 -4.88
C ALA A 234 -13.59 40.37 -4.38
N ARG A 235 -13.55 39.53 -3.34
CA ARG A 235 -14.73 38.98 -2.65
C ARG A 235 -15.25 39.88 -1.52
N GLY A 236 -14.70 41.09 -1.36
CA GLY A 236 -15.14 42.08 -0.38
C GLY A 236 -14.54 41.92 1.01
N VAL A 237 -13.51 41.09 1.19
CA VAL A 237 -12.76 41.04 2.45
C VAL A 237 -11.80 42.22 2.50
N SER A 238 -11.83 42.96 3.62
CA SER A 238 -10.97 44.11 3.87
C SER A 238 -10.11 43.89 5.11
N GLY A 239 -8.87 44.39 5.11
CA GLY A 239 -8.01 44.36 6.28
C GLY A 239 -6.57 44.75 5.96
N PRO A 240 -5.63 44.63 6.91
CA PRO A 240 -4.24 44.98 6.68
C PRO A 240 -3.57 44.23 5.52
N LEU A 241 -4.11 43.06 5.14
CA LEU A 241 -3.62 42.23 4.04
C LEU A 241 -4.54 42.21 2.82
N PHE A 242 -5.68 42.91 2.85
CA PHE A 242 -6.71 42.84 1.82
C PHE A 242 -7.21 44.25 1.47
N GLY A 243 -7.18 44.62 0.19
CA GLY A 243 -7.51 45.96 -0.29
C GLY A 243 -6.68 46.41 -1.47
N ASP A 244 -6.79 47.69 -1.83
CA ASP A 244 -6.07 48.31 -2.96
C ASP A 244 -4.55 48.33 -2.76
N HIS A 245 -4.06 48.08 -1.54
CA HIS A 245 -2.65 48.08 -1.18
C HIS A 245 -1.95 46.72 -1.32
N VAL A 246 -2.63 45.67 -1.80
CA VAL A 246 -2.00 44.34 -1.99
C VAL A 246 -0.82 44.40 -2.97
N ASP A 247 -0.88 45.28 -3.97
CA ASP A 247 0.23 45.48 -4.91
C ASP A 247 1.43 46.18 -4.25
N ASP A 248 1.21 47.01 -3.24
CA ASP A 248 2.30 47.61 -2.45
C ASP A 248 2.91 46.59 -1.48
N LEU A 249 2.08 45.71 -0.89
CA LEU A 249 2.58 44.57 -0.10
C LEU A 249 3.47 43.66 -0.95
N GLU A 250 3.07 43.36 -2.19
CA GLU A 250 3.87 42.56 -3.10
C GLU A 250 5.25 43.18 -3.34
N LYS A 251 5.35 44.49 -3.53
CA LYS A 251 6.66 45.18 -3.69
C LYS A 251 7.54 44.98 -2.45
N VAL A 252 6.99 45.19 -1.26
CA VAL A 252 7.72 45.01 0.00
C VAL A 252 8.19 43.56 0.17
N VAL A 253 7.32 42.58 -0.12
CA VAL A 253 7.67 41.16 -0.08
C VAL A 253 8.82 40.84 -1.04
N HIS A 254 8.80 41.37 -2.26
CA HIS A 254 9.89 41.18 -3.21
C HIS A 254 11.21 41.81 -2.73
N GLU A 255 11.17 42.98 -2.09
CA GLU A 255 12.34 43.60 -1.48
C GLU A 255 12.89 42.79 -0.31
N GLU A 256 12.02 42.23 0.52
CA GLU A 256 12.39 41.35 1.64
C GLU A 256 13.10 40.08 1.13
N ILE A 257 12.56 39.42 0.10
CA ILE A 257 13.19 38.27 -0.54
C ILE A 257 14.56 38.64 -1.13
N LYS A 258 14.65 39.76 -1.88
CA LYS A 258 15.92 40.26 -2.42
C LYS A 258 16.94 40.60 -1.34
N SER A 259 16.48 41.13 -0.21
CA SER A 259 17.31 41.41 0.97
C SER A 259 17.86 40.13 1.60
N GLY A 260 17.26 38.98 1.30
CA GLY A 260 17.73 37.66 1.70
C GLY A 260 16.83 36.96 2.72
N GLY A 261 15.61 37.45 2.93
CA GLY A 261 14.59 36.78 3.74
C GLY A 261 13.98 35.62 2.99
N TYR A 262 13.83 34.48 3.65
CA TYR A 262 13.21 33.30 3.05
C TYR A 262 12.54 32.42 4.10
N PHE A 263 11.73 31.48 3.65
CA PHE A 263 11.29 30.38 4.50
C PHE A 263 11.62 29.04 3.85
N LYS A 264 11.82 28.03 4.69
CA LYS A 264 11.97 26.63 4.27
C LYS A 264 10.85 25.80 4.89
N PHE A 265 10.50 24.71 4.22
CA PHE A 265 9.51 23.74 4.66
C PHE A 265 9.92 22.36 4.16
N ASN A 266 9.31 21.31 4.70
CA ASN A 266 9.57 19.95 4.28
C ASN A 266 8.64 19.56 3.12
N ILE A 267 9.22 18.91 2.12
CA ILE A 267 8.53 18.20 1.04
C ILE A 267 8.51 16.73 1.44
N HIS A 268 7.32 16.17 1.61
CA HIS A 268 7.11 14.78 1.94
C HIS A 268 6.74 14.01 0.67
N VAL A 269 7.46 12.92 0.41
CA VAL A 269 7.17 11.98 -0.67
C VAL A 269 6.75 10.68 -0.03
N ALA A 270 5.55 10.21 -0.33
CA ALA A 270 5.06 8.90 0.10
C ALA A 270 4.78 8.03 -1.13
N GLY A 271 5.02 6.73 -1.01
CA GLY A 271 4.64 5.80 -2.06
C GLY A 271 4.56 4.37 -1.57
N GLY A 272 4.02 3.52 -2.44
CA GLY A 272 3.81 2.11 -2.12
C GLY A 272 3.42 1.32 -3.37
N ALA A 273 3.50 0.00 -3.26
CA ALA A 273 3.10 -0.92 -4.32
C ALA A 273 1.72 -1.49 -4.03
N GLN A 274 0.85 -1.51 -5.05
CA GLN A 274 -0.38 -2.26 -5.06
C GLN A 274 -0.09 -3.71 -4.66
N VAL A 275 -0.83 -4.24 -3.69
CA VAL A 275 -0.72 -5.67 -3.34
C VAL A 275 -0.98 -6.52 -4.57
N ASN A 276 -0.09 -7.48 -4.80
CA ASN A 276 -0.39 -8.61 -5.64
C ASN A 276 -1.04 -9.69 -4.74
N PRO A 277 -2.36 -9.94 -4.86
CA PRO A 277 -3.06 -10.89 -3.99
C PRO A 277 -2.47 -12.30 -4.08
N ILE A 278 -1.88 -12.66 -5.23
CA ILE A 278 -1.18 -13.93 -5.41
C ILE A 278 0.04 -13.97 -4.50
N LEU A 279 0.84 -12.91 -4.42
CA LEU A 279 2.03 -12.81 -3.57
C LEU A 279 1.69 -12.90 -2.08
N VAL A 280 0.61 -12.24 -1.65
CA VAL A 280 0.15 -12.32 -0.26
C VAL A 280 -0.28 -13.74 0.10
N ILE A 281 -1.06 -14.40 -0.77
CA ILE A 281 -1.52 -15.77 -0.55
C ILE A 281 -0.39 -16.79 -0.73
N SER A 282 0.61 -16.50 -1.58
CA SER A 282 1.68 -17.45 -1.91
C SER A 282 2.91 -17.35 -1.02
N HIS A 283 3.21 -16.17 -0.45
CA HIS A 283 4.42 -15.96 0.35
C HIS A 283 4.11 -15.54 1.78
N GLU A 284 3.39 -14.43 1.98
CA GLU A 284 3.23 -13.85 3.31
C GLU A 284 2.33 -14.69 4.22
N LEU A 285 1.16 -15.09 3.71
CA LEU A 285 0.16 -15.80 4.48
C LEU A 285 0.62 -17.21 4.92
N PRO A 286 1.21 -18.05 4.04
CA PRO A 286 1.78 -19.33 4.45
C PRO A 286 2.88 -19.19 5.49
N ASN A 287 3.76 -18.18 5.36
CA ASN A 287 4.79 -17.87 6.36
C ASN A 287 4.18 -17.55 7.73
N LEU A 288 3.17 -16.69 7.78
CA LEU A 288 2.43 -16.33 9.00
C LEU A 288 1.79 -17.56 9.67
N ILE A 289 1.18 -18.45 8.87
CA ILE A 289 0.54 -19.68 9.38
C ILE A 289 1.57 -20.70 9.85
N GLN A 290 2.73 -20.77 9.19
CA GLN A 290 3.76 -21.76 9.46
C GLN A 290 4.71 -21.36 10.58
N ALA A 291 4.96 -20.07 10.80
CA ALA A 291 5.92 -19.59 11.79
C ALA A 291 5.64 -20.09 13.24
N PRO A 292 4.40 -20.04 13.77
CA PRO A 292 4.12 -20.55 15.12
C PRO A 292 4.30 -22.07 15.22
N VAL A 293 3.89 -22.81 14.19
CA VAL A 293 4.03 -24.26 14.09
C VAL A 293 5.51 -24.64 14.04
N ALA A 294 6.31 -23.88 13.30
CA ALA A 294 7.74 -24.08 13.18
C ALA A 294 8.48 -23.81 14.49
N SER A 295 8.15 -22.71 15.16
CA SER A 295 8.68 -22.38 16.48
C SER A 295 8.36 -23.46 17.52
N HIS A 296 7.12 -23.94 17.55
CA HIS A 296 6.73 -25.01 18.48
C HIS A 296 7.38 -26.36 18.13
N GLY A 297 7.45 -26.70 16.84
CA GLY A 297 8.06 -27.93 16.36
C GLY A 297 9.55 -28.01 16.70
N ILE A 298 10.31 -26.94 16.45
CA ILE A 298 11.75 -26.90 16.75
C ILE A 298 12.01 -26.98 18.26
N GLN A 299 11.17 -26.32 19.07
CA GLN A 299 11.24 -26.40 20.52
C GLN A 299 10.99 -27.84 20.99
N ARG A 300 9.94 -28.49 20.47
CA ARG A 300 9.60 -29.87 20.85
C ARG A 300 10.70 -30.86 20.49
N VAL A 301 11.24 -30.79 19.27
CA VAL A 301 12.36 -31.65 18.82
C VAL A 301 13.61 -31.40 19.66
N SER A 302 13.90 -30.15 20.02
CA SER A 302 15.05 -29.80 20.85
C SER A 302 14.90 -30.36 22.27
N THR A 303 13.73 -30.22 22.89
CA THR A 303 13.45 -30.78 24.22
C THR A 303 13.53 -32.30 24.22
N GLU A 304 12.96 -32.96 23.21
CA GLU A 304 13.02 -34.42 23.08
C GLU A 304 14.46 -34.91 22.86
N THR A 305 15.26 -34.20 22.05
CA THR A 305 16.69 -34.46 21.86
C THR A 305 17.45 -34.49 23.18
N LYS A 306 17.31 -33.44 23.99
CA LYS A 306 17.97 -33.38 25.29
C LYS A 306 17.51 -34.52 26.20
N THR A 307 16.19 -34.74 26.26
CA THR A 307 15.60 -35.81 27.09
C THR A 307 16.15 -37.19 26.72
N ARG A 308 16.24 -37.51 25.42
CA ARG A 308 16.71 -38.83 24.97
C ARG A 308 18.22 -39.02 25.07
N LEU A 309 19.00 -37.95 24.95
CA LEU A 309 20.43 -37.98 25.25
C LEU A 309 20.70 -38.28 26.73
N GLU A 310 19.87 -37.75 27.63
CA GLU A 310 19.97 -38.00 29.07
C GLU A 310 19.39 -39.37 29.48
N LYS A 311 18.30 -39.79 28.83
CA LYS A 311 17.55 -41.01 29.14
C LYS A 311 17.22 -41.79 27.86
N PRO A 312 18.13 -42.68 27.42
CA PRO A 312 17.90 -43.48 26.22
C PRO A 312 16.64 -44.35 26.34
N VAL A 313 15.87 -44.42 25.26
CA VAL A 313 14.62 -45.20 25.19
C VAL A 313 14.75 -46.25 24.10
N GLN A 314 14.15 -47.44 24.31
CA GLN A 314 14.28 -48.62 23.44
C GLN A 314 13.55 -48.65 22.07
N PRO A 315 12.58 -47.79 21.69
CA PRO A 315 11.89 -47.97 20.40
C PRO A 315 12.82 -47.82 19.19
N THR A 316 12.69 -48.63 18.15
CA THR A 316 13.37 -48.41 16.87
C THR A 316 12.63 -47.33 16.05
N ASP A 317 12.93 -46.06 16.34
CA ASP A 317 12.45 -44.92 15.56
C ASP A 317 13.62 -44.19 14.87
N MET A 318 13.30 -43.30 13.92
CA MET A 318 14.29 -42.51 13.17
C MET A 318 15.20 -41.69 14.09
N PHE A 319 14.67 -41.27 15.23
CA PHE A 319 15.40 -40.53 16.25
C PHE A 319 16.52 -41.37 16.83
N ASN A 320 16.20 -42.59 17.27
CA ASN A 320 17.20 -43.50 17.82
C ASN A 320 18.21 -43.94 16.76
N GLY A 321 17.81 -44.08 15.49
CA GLY A 321 18.75 -44.28 14.39
C GLY A 321 19.77 -43.15 14.25
N LEU A 322 19.33 -41.89 14.33
CA LEU A 322 20.22 -40.72 14.30
C LEU A 322 21.11 -40.62 15.55
N LEU A 323 20.60 -41.00 16.72
CA LEU A 323 21.40 -41.08 17.95
C LEU A 323 22.50 -42.13 17.82
N THR A 324 22.21 -43.34 17.34
CA THR A 324 23.22 -44.39 17.12
C THR A 324 24.29 -43.95 16.11
N LEU A 325 23.90 -43.26 15.03
CA LEU A 325 24.86 -42.71 14.06
C LEU A 325 25.78 -41.68 14.70
N ARG A 326 25.23 -40.82 15.57
CA ARG A 326 26.00 -39.82 16.30
C ARG A 326 26.92 -40.44 17.36
N GLU A 327 26.47 -41.46 18.08
CA GLU A 327 27.30 -42.19 19.05
C GLU A 327 28.47 -42.90 18.37
N ALA A 328 28.25 -43.45 17.19
CA ALA A 328 29.28 -44.12 16.40
C ALA A 328 30.35 -43.14 15.88
N ASP A 329 29.97 -41.89 15.55
CA ASP A 329 30.91 -40.85 15.10
C ASP A 329 30.38 -39.43 15.43
N PRO A 330 30.71 -38.88 16.62
CA PRO A 330 30.20 -37.58 17.06
C PRO A 330 30.60 -36.40 16.17
N GLY A 331 31.64 -36.56 15.36
CA GLY A 331 32.11 -35.54 14.42
C GLY A 331 31.30 -35.47 13.12
N LYS A 332 30.51 -36.49 12.80
CA LYS A 332 29.71 -36.56 11.56
C LYS A 332 28.28 -36.02 11.68
N LEU A 333 27.73 -35.97 12.89
CA LEU A 333 26.37 -35.48 13.12
C LEU A 333 26.30 -34.72 14.44
N SER A 334 26.32 -33.39 14.35
CA SER A 334 26.14 -32.53 15.52
C SER A 334 24.70 -32.58 16.04
N GLU A 335 24.50 -32.12 17.27
CA GLU A 335 23.15 -31.97 17.85
C GLU A 335 22.26 -31.07 17.00
N ARG A 336 22.83 -30.00 16.46
CA ARG A 336 22.12 -29.04 15.61
C ARG A 336 21.67 -29.68 14.31
N GLU A 337 22.53 -30.47 13.67
CA GLU A 337 22.19 -31.19 12.44
C GLU A 337 21.16 -32.29 12.68
N MET A 338 21.24 -32.98 13.82
CA MET A 338 20.23 -33.97 14.21
C MET A 338 18.87 -33.34 14.46
N ILE A 339 18.80 -32.23 15.20
CA ILE A 339 17.56 -31.46 15.42
C ILE A 339 17.00 -30.99 14.07
N ALA A 340 17.84 -30.46 13.18
CA ALA A 340 17.42 -30.03 11.86
C ALA A 340 16.88 -31.19 11.01
N ALA A 341 17.55 -32.35 11.02
CA ALA A 341 17.13 -33.56 10.29
C ALA A 341 15.82 -34.13 10.82
N LEU A 342 15.59 -34.11 12.14
CA LEU A 342 14.31 -34.52 12.72
C LEU A 342 13.19 -33.53 12.39
N PHE A 343 13.50 -32.24 12.47
CA PHE A 343 12.55 -31.16 12.21
C PHE A 343 12.08 -31.10 10.75
N ILE A 344 13.00 -31.23 9.79
CA ILE A 344 12.68 -31.16 8.35
C ILE A 344 11.74 -32.28 7.89
N ASN A 345 11.71 -33.41 8.60
CA ASN A 345 10.79 -34.51 8.33
C ASN A 345 9.36 -34.25 8.83
N ILE A 346 9.20 -33.38 9.84
CA ILE A 346 7.90 -33.09 10.47
C ILE A 346 7.25 -31.86 9.84
N ILE A 347 8.05 -30.89 9.40
CA ILE A 347 7.54 -29.72 8.70
C ILE A 347 7.33 -30.02 7.22
N ALA A 348 6.15 -29.69 6.71
CA ALA A 348 5.90 -29.71 5.28
C ALA A 348 6.48 -28.46 4.59
N GLY A 349 6.75 -28.60 3.29
CA GLY A 349 7.18 -27.49 2.45
C GLY A 349 6.15 -26.37 2.44
N ASN A 350 6.61 -25.17 2.77
CA ASN A 350 5.85 -23.92 2.72
C ASN A 350 5.14 -23.74 1.37
N ASP A 351 5.83 -24.09 0.29
CA ASP A 351 5.33 -24.02 -1.08
C ASP A 351 4.06 -24.87 -1.30
N VAL A 352 3.97 -26.03 -0.62
CA VAL A 352 2.79 -26.92 -0.72
C VAL A 352 1.59 -26.29 -0.01
N LEU A 353 1.81 -25.65 1.14
CA LEU A 353 0.75 -24.92 1.85
C LEU A 353 0.28 -23.72 1.01
N ALA A 354 1.23 -22.95 0.46
CA ALA A 354 0.98 -21.81 -0.41
C ALA A 354 0.12 -22.18 -1.63
N VAL A 355 0.53 -23.19 -2.41
CA VAL A 355 -0.22 -23.60 -3.61
C VAL A 355 -1.61 -24.14 -3.25
N THR A 356 -1.74 -24.85 -2.12
CA THR A 356 -3.01 -25.39 -1.64
C THR A 356 -3.98 -24.27 -1.27
N LEU A 357 -3.55 -23.32 -0.44
CA LEU A 357 -4.39 -22.19 -0.01
C LEU A 357 -4.79 -21.31 -1.19
N ARG A 358 -3.86 -21.03 -2.10
CA ARG A 358 -4.11 -20.25 -3.32
C ARG A 358 -5.16 -20.89 -4.20
N SER A 359 -5.01 -22.19 -4.47
CA SER A 359 -5.97 -22.94 -5.27
C SER A 359 -7.34 -22.97 -4.60
N PHE A 360 -7.37 -23.28 -3.30
CA PHE A 360 -8.60 -23.34 -2.53
C PHE A 360 -9.36 -22.01 -2.53
N LEU A 361 -8.70 -20.90 -2.19
CA LEU A 361 -9.33 -19.57 -2.18
C LEU A 361 -9.86 -19.18 -3.56
N TYR A 362 -9.09 -19.43 -4.62
CA TYR A 362 -9.52 -19.15 -5.98
C TYR A 362 -10.76 -19.94 -6.40
N TYR A 363 -10.77 -21.25 -6.19
CA TYR A 363 -11.90 -22.10 -6.61
C TYR A 363 -13.15 -21.84 -5.79
N VAL A 364 -13.03 -21.55 -4.48
CA VAL A 364 -14.16 -21.18 -3.65
C VAL A 364 -14.72 -19.82 -4.07
N ALA A 365 -13.87 -18.81 -4.31
CA ALA A 365 -14.31 -17.50 -4.77
C ALA A 365 -14.97 -17.53 -6.17
N ARG A 366 -14.57 -18.47 -7.05
CA ARG A 366 -15.26 -18.74 -8.33
C ARG A 366 -16.60 -19.44 -8.18
N THR A 367 -16.90 -19.97 -7.00
CA THR A 367 -18.03 -20.87 -6.78
C THR A 367 -18.89 -20.38 -5.60
N PRO A 368 -19.71 -19.31 -5.77
CA PRO A 368 -20.41 -18.65 -4.66
C PRO A 368 -21.30 -19.59 -3.81
N HIS A 369 -21.88 -20.63 -4.42
CA HIS A 369 -22.69 -21.60 -3.69
C HIS A 369 -21.84 -22.47 -2.73
N VAL A 370 -20.59 -22.77 -3.09
CA VAL A 370 -19.63 -23.48 -2.21
C VAL A 370 -19.19 -22.57 -1.07
N GLU A 371 -18.88 -21.30 -1.35
CA GLU A 371 -18.55 -20.33 -0.31
C GLU A 371 -19.70 -20.20 0.71
N LYS A 372 -20.93 -20.02 0.22
CA LYS A 372 -22.13 -19.93 1.06
C LYS A 372 -22.31 -21.17 1.95
N LYS A 373 -22.11 -22.36 1.38
CA LYS A 373 -22.19 -23.63 2.10
C LYS A 373 -21.12 -23.74 3.19
N LEU A 374 -19.86 -23.41 2.86
CA LEU A 374 -18.75 -23.40 3.82
C LEU A 374 -19.01 -22.45 4.98
N ARG A 375 -19.42 -21.22 4.67
CA ARG A 375 -19.73 -20.19 5.68
C ARG A 375 -20.88 -20.58 6.58
N THR A 376 -21.94 -21.18 6.03
CA THR A 376 -23.08 -21.67 6.82
C THR A 376 -22.64 -22.81 7.75
N GLY A 377 -21.82 -23.74 7.25
CA GLY A 377 -21.25 -24.83 8.04
C GLY A 377 -20.37 -24.31 9.18
N PHE A 378 -19.51 -23.32 8.91
CA PHE A 378 -18.66 -22.72 9.94
C PHE A 378 -19.45 -21.87 10.93
N ALA A 379 -20.45 -21.10 10.48
CA ALA A 379 -21.30 -20.29 11.35
C ALA A 379 -22.01 -21.15 12.40
N ALA A 380 -22.56 -22.31 12.00
CA ALA A 380 -23.19 -23.26 12.91
C ALA A 380 -22.23 -23.78 13.99
N GLN A 381 -20.95 -24.00 13.66
CA GLN A 381 -19.94 -24.41 14.65
C GLN A 381 -19.40 -23.23 15.46
N ALA A 382 -19.41 -22.02 14.89
CA ALA A 382 -18.91 -20.81 15.51
C ALA A 382 -19.81 -20.26 16.62
N GLU A 383 -21.08 -20.66 16.71
CA GLU A 383 -21.97 -20.28 17.83
C GLU A 383 -21.38 -20.66 19.21
N ALA A 384 -20.58 -21.72 19.27
CA ALA A 384 -19.91 -22.18 20.49
C ALA A 384 -18.61 -21.42 20.83
N TYR A 385 -18.19 -20.46 20.00
CA TYR A 385 -16.91 -19.75 20.14
C TYR A 385 -17.11 -18.24 20.03
N LYS A 386 -16.42 -17.44 20.85
CA LYS A 386 -16.38 -15.99 20.61
C LYS A 386 -15.67 -15.68 19.31
N LEU A 387 -15.98 -14.55 18.67
CA LEU A 387 -15.32 -14.14 17.43
C LEU A 387 -13.78 -13.98 17.59
N SER A 388 -13.32 -13.68 18.80
CA SER A 388 -11.90 -13.61 19.17
C SER A 388 -11.24 -14.97 19.44
N GLU A 389 -12.00 -16.07 19.44
CA GLU A 389 -11.54 -17.42 19.75
C GLU A 389 -11.50 -18.29 18.49
N ALA A 390 -10.39 -18.99 18.27
CA ALA A 390 -10.24 -19.89 17.13
C ALA A 390 -11.07 -21.18 17.30
N ILE A 391 -11.69 -21.66 16.21
CA ILE A 391 -12.38 -22.95 16.22
C ILE A 391 -11.33 -24.07 16.31
N THR A 392 -11.57 -25.05 17.18
CA THR A 392 -10.61 -26.15 17.36
C THR A 392 -10.65 -27.12 16.17
N TYR A 393 -9.50 -27.72 15.85
CA TYR A 393 -9.42 -28.74 14.79
C TYR A 393 -10.36 -29.93 15.07
N SER A 394 -10.52 -30.33 16.33
CA SER A 394 -11.41 -31.44 16.72
C SER A 394 -12.89 -31.13 16.45
N THR A 395 -13.30 -29.86 16.52
CA THR A 395 -14.64 -29.41 16.11
C THR A 395 -14.76 -29.44 14.58
N LEU A 396 -13.79 -28.88 13.86
CA LEU A 396 -13.82 -28.84 12.38
C LEU A 396 -13.79 -30.24 11.75
N ALA A 397 -13.01 -31.16 12.32
CA ALA A 397 -12.90 -32.54 11.85
C ALA A 397 -14.21 -33.35 11.98
N LYS A 398 -15.21 -32.81 12.71
CA LYS A 398 -16.55 -33.39 12.82
C LYS A 398 -17.54 -32.84 11.80
N LEU A 399 -17.16 -31.88 10.96
CA LEU A 399 -18.03 -31.42 9.88
C LEU A 399 -18.31 -32.58 8.91
N ARG A 400 -19.59 -32.77 8.62
CA ARG A 400 -20.15 -33.90 7.90
C ARG A 400 -21.12 -33.37 6.86
N TYR A 401 -20.78 -33.51 5.58
CA TYR A 401 -21.61 -33.06 4.46
C TYR A 401 -22.28 -34.27 3.80
N PRO A 402 -23.62 -34.39 3.84
CA PRO A 402 -24.34 -35.52 3.24
C PRO A 402 -23.99 -35.74 1.77
N ASP A 403 -23.84 -34.67 1.00
CA ASP A 403 -23.49 -34.73 -0.43
C ASP A 403 -22.10 -35.33 -0.72
N ILE A 404 -21.20 -35.40 0.28
CA ILE A 404 -19.85 -35.98 0.15
C ILE A 404 -19.78 -37.36 0.80
N PHE A 405 -20.45 -37.53 1.94
CA PHE A 405 -20.30 -38.70 2.79
C PHE A 405 -21.50 -39.67 2.74
N GLY A 406 -22.52 -39.38 1.93
CA GLY A 406 -23.77 -40.14 1.86
C GLY A 406 -24.81 -39.69 2.89
N GLU A 407 -26.06 -40.12 2.71
CA GLU A 407 -27.14 -39.84 3.68
C GLU A 407 -26.90 -40.48 5.05
N ASP A 408 -26.07 -41.52 5.10
CA ASP A 408 -25.65 -42.21 6.33
C ASP A 408 -24.47 -41.51 7.03
N VAL A 409 -24.24 -40.21 6.79
CA VAL A 409 -23.03 -39.49 7.23
C VAL A 409 -22.76 -39.57 8.74
N GLU A 410 -23.80 -39.61 9.57
CA GLU A 410 -23.72 -39.71 11.04
C GLU A 410 -23.43 -41.14 11.53
N THR A 411 -23.45 -42.12 10.62
CA THR A 411 -23.18 -43.53 10.94
C THR A 411 -21.68 -43.81 10.88
N PHE A 412 -21.12 -44.39 11.94
CA PHE A 412 -19.74 -44.84 11.98
C PHE A 412 -19.55 -46.08 11.09
N ARG A 413 -19.24 -45.86 9.80
CA ARG A 413 -19.02 -46.88 8.77
C ARG A 413 -17.60 -46.80 8.22
N LEU A 414 -16.71 -47.64 8.73
CA LEU A 414 -15.28 -47.67 8.34
C LEU A 414 -15.08 -48.06 6.88
N GLU A 415 -15.96 -48.91 6.35
CA GLU A 415 -15.94 -49.43 4.98
C GLU A 415 -16.15 -48.33 3.92
N ARG A 416 -16.71 -47.17 4.31
CA ARG A 416 -16.89 -46.00 3.44
C ARG A 416 -15.58 -45.51 2.82
N TRP A 417 -14.44 -45.77 3.47
CA TRP A 417 -13.11 -45.40 2.99
C TRP A 417 -12.47 -46.44 2.06
N LEU A 418 -13.09 -47.61 1.92
CA LEU A 418 -12.63 -48.74 1.11
C LEU A 418 -13.40 -48.84 -0.21
N GLU A 419 -14.60 -48.25 -0.26
CA GLU A 419 -15.45 -48.22 -1.44
C GLU A 419 -15.03 -47.07 -2.38
N GLY A 420 -14.42 -47.39 -3.52
CA GLY A 420 -14.22 -46.43 -4.63
C GLY A 420 -12.81 -45.84 -4.80
N SER A 421 -11.79 -46.26 -4.05
CA SER A 421 -10.40 -45.89 -4.37
C SER A 421 -9.41 -47.02 -4.05
N GLU A 422 -8.76 -47.55 -5.09
CA GLU A 422 -7.46 -48.20 -4.91
C GLU A 422 -6.42 -47.10 -4.63
N GLY A 423 -6.26 -46.72 -3.36
CA GLY A 423 -5.21 -45.79 -2.91
C GLY A 423 -5.66 -44.33 -2.84
N GLY A 424 -6.10 -43.91 -1.66
CA GLY A 424 -6.34 -42.50 -1.35
C GLY A 424 -5.05 -41.68 -1.26
N PHE A 425 -5.17 -40.36 -1.34
CA PHE A 425 -4.05 -39.43 -1.17
C PHE A 425 -3.32 -39.68 0.18
N GLY A 426 -2.06 -40.12 0.11
CA GLY A 426 -1.24 -40.37 1.30
C GLY A 426 -1.42 -41.75 1.94
N THR A 427 -1.69 -42.81 1.17
CA THR A 427 -1.53 -44.20 1.61
C THR A 427 -0.22 -44.81 1.10
N GLY A 428 0.52 -45.48 1.97
CA GLY A 428 1.76 -46.20 1.64
C GLY A 428 2.98 -45.75 2.47
N PRO A 429 4.12 -46.48 2.37
CA PRO A 429 5.31 -46.27 3.22
C PRO A 429 6.04 -44.94 2.97
N ARG A 430 5.64 -44.18 1.95
CA ARG A 430 6.22 -42.87 1.58
C ARG A 430 5.33 -41.68 1.95
N THR A 431 4.37 -41.88 2.85
CA THR A 431 3.47 -40.79 3.30
C THR A 431 4.24 -39.75 4.12
N CYS A 432 4.05 -38.47 3.80
CA CYS A 432 4.68 -37.37 4.53
C CYS A 432 4.23 -37.35 6.01
N LEU A 433 5.20 -37.33 6.94
CA LEU A 433 4.94 -37.25 8.38
C LEU A 433 4.27 -35.92 8.78
N GLY A 434 4.59 -34.83 8.09
CA GLY A 434 4.00 -33.50 8.30
C GLY A 434 2.57 -33.33 7.78
N ARG A 435 1.97 -34.34 7.12
CA ARG A 435 0.63 -34.25 6.52
C ARG A 435 -0.43 -33.73 7.49
N ASN A 436 -0.49 -34.28 8.70
CA ASN A 436 -1.52 -33.93 9.68
C ASN A 436 -1.38 -32.47 10.14
N ILE A 437 -0.15 -31.95 10.20
CA ILE A 437 0.14 -30.56 10.55
C ILE A 437 -0.38 -29.63 9.43
N VAL A 438 -0.09 -29.95 8.17
CA VAL A 438 -0.59 -29.17 7.02
C VAL A 438 -2.11 -29.18 6.97
N MET A 439 -2.73 -30.34 7.13
CA MET A 439 -4.20 -30.42 7.13
C MET A 439 -4.77 -29.55 8.24
N MET A 440 -4.25 -29.63 9.46
CA MET A 440 -4.66 -28.75 10.55
C MET A 440 -4.52 -27.26 10.18
N GLN A 441 -3.40 -26.85 9.59
CA GLN A 441 -3.18 -25.47 9.15
C GLN A 441 -4.22 -25.03 8.10
N VAL A 442 -4.47 -25.86 7.09
CA VAL A 442 -5.48 -25.60 6.04
C VAL A 442 -6.88 -25.46 6.65
N PHE A 443 -7.29 -26.39 7.53
CA PHE A 443 -8.60 -26.35 8.17
C PHE A 443 -8.78 -25.10 9.03
N LYS A 444 -7.81 -24.79 9.89
CA LYS A 444 -7.88 -23.62 10.78
C LYS A 444 -7.87 -22.31 10.00
N PHE A 445 -7.00 -22.19 9.00
CA PHE A 445 -6.98 -21.01 8.13
C PHE A 445 -8.32 -20.84 7.43
N THR A 446 -8.82 -21.90 6.80
CA THR A 446 -10.07 -21.86 6.03
C THR A 446 -11.26 -21.47 6.90
N SER A 447 -11.40 -22.07 8.08
CA SER A 447 -12.53 -21.77 8.97
C SER A 447 -12.48 -20.33 9.46
N ASP A 448 -11.31 -19.86 9.93
CA ASP A 448 -11.19 -18.52 10.49
C ASP A 448 -11.29 -17.46 9.38
N PHE A 449 -10.67 -17.69 8.22
CA PHE A 449 -10.76 -16.78 7.08
C PHE A 449 -12.20 -16.55 6.65
N TYR A 450 -12.99 -17.61 6.40
CA TYR A 450 -14.40 -17.46 5.97
C TYR A 450 -15.38 -17.10 7.09
N ARG A 451 -14.93 -17.15 8.35
CA ARG A 451 -15.66 -16.60 9.49
C ARG A 451 -15.54 -15.08 9.58
N HIS A 452 -14.38 -14.52 9.21
CA HIS A 452 -14.10 -13.09 9.29
C HIS A 452 -14.28 -12.34 7.96
N PHE A 453 -14.10 -13.02 6.83
CA PHE A 453 -14.04 -12.39 5.51
C PHE A 453 -15.06 -13.02 4.55
N THR A 454 -15.49 -12.21 3.59
CA THR A 454 -16.20 -12.65 2.38
C THR A 454 -15.25 -12.46 1.21
N THR A 455 -15.28 -13.36 0.23
CA THR A 455 -14.42 -13.24 -0.95
C THR A 455 -15.19 -12.80 -2.18
N GLU A 456 -14.61 -11.88 -2.92
CA GLU A 456 -15.06 -11.51 -4.27
C GLU A 456 -13.85 -11.48 -5.19
N LEU A 457 -14.02 -11.96 -6.42
CA LEU A 457 -12.98 -11.87 -7.43
C LEU A 457 -13.01 -10.48 -8.06
N VAL A 458 -11.87 -9.79 -8.03
CA VAL A 458 -11.72 -8.46 -8.64
C VAL A 458 -11.95 -8.50 -10.17
N GLY A 459 -11.73 -9.66 -10.80
CA GLY A 459 -12.03 -9.90 -12.22
C GLY A 459 -12.69 -11.27 -12.45
N PRO A 460 -14.01 -11.45 -12.20
CA PRO A 460 -14.66 -12.76 -12.22
C PRO A 460 -14.68 -13.43 -13.60
N LYS A 461 -14.44 -12.64 -14.67
CA LYS A 461 -14.36 -13.10 -16.07
C LYS A 461 -12.93 -13.36 -16.56
N LYS A 462 -11.90 -12.99 -15.79
CA LYS A 462 -10.50 -13.27 -16.14
C LYS A 462 -10.16 -14.68 -15.65
N ASP A 463 -9.72 -15.56 -16.55
CA ASP A 463 -9.16 -16.84 -16.16
C ASP A 463 -7.77 -16.66 -15.52
N TRP A 464 -7.47 -17.53 -14.56
CA TRP A 464 -6.17 -17.57 -13.92
C TRP A 464 -5.10 -18.14 -14.86
N SER A 465 -4.11 -17.31 -15.21
CA SER A 465 -2.83 -17.76 -15.77
C SER A 465 -1.82 -17.95 -14.64
N LEU A 466 -1.26 -19.16 -14.53
CA LEU A 466 -0.24 -19.52 -13.54
C LEU A 466 1.07 -18.73 -13.72
#